data_AF-A0A1G3BU05-F1
#
_entry.id   AF-A0A1G3BU05-F1
#
_cell.length_a   1.000
_cell.length_b   1.000
_cell.length_c   1.000
_cell.angle_alpha   90.00
_cell.angle_beta   90.00
_cell.angle_gamma   90.00
#
_symmetry.space_group_name_H-M   'P 1'
#
loop_
_entity.id
_entity.type
_entity.pdbx_description
1 polymer ?
#
loop_
_entity_poly.entity_id
_entity_poly.type
_entity_poly.pdbx_seq_one_letter_code
_entity_poly.pdbx_strand_id
1 'polypeptide(L)'
;MYEVLISHEAEKYYKKQDRNTKRKINRCIEILSHVPLSGPHIKRLHGELEGKCRYAIGALRIVYEVDTKSKVVEIKAIGGRGDIYK
;
A
#
# COMPACT_ATOMS: atom_id res chain seq x y z
N MET A 1 -16.42 3.08 -1.11
CA MET A 1 -15.20 3.86 -0.89
C MET A 1 -14.65 3.49 0.47
N TYR A 2 -13.36 3.23 0.54
CA TYR A 2 -12.61 2.93 1.75
C TYR A 2 -11.84 4.19 2.18
N GLU A 3 -11.77 4.43 3.48
CA GLU A 3 -10.85 5.41 4.04
C GLU A 3 -9.43 4.85 4.00
N VAL A 4 -8.46 5.64 3.53
CA VAL A 4 -7.06 5.19 3.45
C VAL A 4 -6.24 5.90 4.52
N LEU A 5 -5.78 5.12 5.51
CA LEU A 5 -4.90 5.57 6.57
C LEU A 5 -3.45 5.22 6.21
N ILE A 6 -2.52 6.12 6.52
CA ILE A 6 -1.09 5.95 6.21
C ILE A 6 -0.32 5.92 7.52
N SER A 7 0.46 4.85 7.74
CA SER A 7 1.33 4.76 8.90
C SER A 7 2.40 5.86 8.88
N HIS A 8 2.94 6.18 10.05
CA HIS A 8 4.02 7.16 10.18
C HIS A 8 5.26 6.80 9.33
N GLU A 9 5.60 5.52 9.25
CA GLU A 9 6.73 5.04 8.46
C GLU A 9 6.49 5.17 6.96
N ALA A 10 5.29 4.79 6.50
CA ALA A 10 4.88 4.97 5.11
C ALA A 10 4.85 6.46 4.73
N GLU A 11 4.37 7.33 5.63
CA GLU A 11 4.34 8.77 5.40
C GLU A 11 5.77 9.35 5.30
N LYS A 12 6.68 8.95 6.20
CA LYS A 12 8.10 9.32 6.13
C LYS A 12 8.72 8.91 4.80
N TYR A 13 8.45 7.68 4.33
CA TYR A 13 8.94 7.22 3.04
C TYR A 13 8.39 8.08 1.91
N TYR A 14 7.06 8.29 1.87
CA TYR A 14 6.38 9.12 0.88
C TYR A 14 6.97 10.53 0.79
N LYS A 15 7.18 11.19 1.94
CA LYS A 15 7.70 12.57 1.99
C LYS A 15 9.07 12.72 1.31
N LYS A 16 9.92 11.70 1.40
CA LYS A 16 11.28 11.68 0.80
C LYS A 16 11.29 11.44 -0.71
N GLN A 17 10.17 11.03 -1.31
CA GLN A 17 10.15 10.67 -2.73
C GLN A 17 10.10 11.89 -3.66
N ASP A 18 10.58 11.69 -4.89
CA ASP A 18 10.48 12.66 -5.97
C ASP A 18 9.02 12.81 -6.45
N ARG A 19 8.77 13.86 -7.25
CA ARG A 19 7.43 14.20 -7.72
C ARG A 19 6.77 13.07 -8.52
N ASN A 20 7.53 12.32 -9.32
CA ASN A 20 6.97 11.25 -10.13
C ASN A 20 6.57 10.05 -9.28
N THR A 21 7.39 9.68 -8.29
CA THR A 21 7.06 8.60 -7.36
C THR A 21 5.88 8.97 -6.46
N LYS A 22 5.81 10.21 -5.96
CA LYS A 22 4.64 10.70 -5.21
C LYS A 22 3.33 10.59 -6.01
N ARG A 23 3.35 10.97 -7.29
CA ARG A 23 2.19 10.81 -8.20
C ARG A 23 1.75 9.35 -8.33
N LYS A 24 2.71 8.43 -8.47
CA LYS A 24 2.43 6.99 -8.53
C LYS A 24 1.80 6.46 -7.25
N ILE A 25 2.32 6.89 -6.09
CA ILE A 25 1.77 6.53 -4.77
C ILE A 25 0.35 7.08 -4.62
N ASN A 26 0.10 8.34 -4.97
CA ASN A 26 -1.23 8.94 -4.86
C ASN A 26 -2.27 8.22 -5.73
N ARG A 27 -1.90 7.85 -6.96
CA ARG A 27 -2.77 7.04 -7.83
C ARG A 27 -3.07 5.67 -7.23
N CYS A 28 -2.10 5.06 -6.55
CA CYS A 28 -2.35 3.82 -5.82
C CYS A 28 -3.31 4.02 -4.65
N ILE A 29 -3.13 5.07 -3.85
CA ILE A 29 -4.03 5.40 -2.72
C ILE A 29 -5.46 5.58 -3.23
N GLU A 30 -5.63 6.30 -4.34
CA GLU A 30 -6.93 6.47 -5.00
C GLU A 30 -7.53 5.11 -5.40
N ILE A 31 -6.78 4.25 -6.09
CA ILE A 31 -7.24 2.91 -6.46
C ILE A 31 -7.63 2.09 -5.22
N LEU A 32 -6.82 2.12 -4.16
CA LEU A 32 -7.09 1.39 -2.91
C LEU A 32 -8.36 1.90 -2.21
N SER A 33 -8.69 3.18 -2.33
CA SER A 33 -9.97 3.71 -1.80
C SER A 33 -11.19 3.14 -2.52
N HIS A 34 -11.05 2.60 -3.73
CA HIS A 34 -12.15 2.03 -4.49
C HIS A 34 -12.14 0.49 -4.51
N VAL A 35 -10.98 -0.11 -4.81
CA VAL A 35 -10.84 -1.56 -5.02
C VAL A 35 -9.58 -2.09 -4.33
N PRO A 36 -9.57 -2.19 -2.99
CA PRO A 36 -8.36 -2.58 -2.25
C PRO A 36 -8.06 -4.08 -2.25
N LEU A 37 -9.00 -4.93 -2.67
CA LEU A 37 -8.86 -6.38 -2.57
C LEU A 37 -8.63 -7.08 -3.92
N SER A 38 -8.72 -6.36 -5.04
CA SER A 38 -8.65 -6.95 -6.38
C SER A 38 -8.00 -5.98 -7.37
N GLY A 39 -7.11 -6.50 -8.21
CA GLY A 39 -6.46 -5.74 -9.27
C GLY A 39 -5.16 -6.40 -9.72
N PRO A 40 -4.64 -6.03 -10.91
CA PRO A 40 -3.45 -6.66 -11.49
C PRO A 40 -2.17 -6.43 -10.67
N HIS A 41 -2.16 -5.38 -9.85
CA HIS A 41 -1.02 -5.01 -9.00
C HIS A 41 -1.15 -5.51 -7.56
N ILE A 42 -2.32 -6.05 -7.18
CA ILE A 42 -2.65 -6.46 -5.82
C ILE A 42 -2.39 -7.95 -5.66
N LYS A 43 -1.68 -8.32 -4.59
CA LYS A 43 -1.50 -9.72 -4.19
C LYS A 43 -1.71 -9.85 -2.68
N ARG A 44 -2.52 -10.82 -2.26
CA ARG A 44 -2.60 -11.22 -0.86
C ARG A 44 -1.28 -11.84 -0.42
N LEU A 45 -0.82 -11.45 0.76
CA LEU A 45 0.39 -11.99 1.36
C LEU A 45 0.02 -13.20 2.24
N HIS A 46 1.00 -14.07 2.46
CA HIS A 46 0.86 -15.32 3.21
C HIS A 46 2.03 -15.47 4.18
N GLY A 47 1.95 -16.43 5.11
CA GLY A 47 2.97 -16.65 6.14
C GLY A 47 2.89 -15.60 7.24
N GLU A 48 4.03 -15.06 7.67
CA GLU A 48 4.09 -14.00 8.72
C GLU A 48 3.34 -12.71 8.36
N LEU A 49 3.05 -12.51 7.07
CA LEU A 49 2.30 -11.37 6.56
C LEU A 49 0.86 -11.75 6.14
N GLU A 50 0.35 -12.88 6.62
CA GLU A 50 -1.05 -13.27 6.40
C GLU A 50 -2.01 -12.18 6.93
N GLY A 51 -3.10 -11.96 6.19
CA GLY A 51 -4.04 -10.85 6.43
C GLY A 51 -3.65 -9.53 5.75
N LYS A 52 -2.41 -9.40 5.26
CA LYS A 52 -1.94 -8.22 4.52
C LYS A 52 -2.06 -8.41 3.00
N CYS A 53 -2.11 -7.29 2.30
CA CYS A 53 -2.06 -7.20 0.85
C CYS A 53 -0.86 -6.35 0.41
N ARG A 54 -0.42 -6.58 -0.83
CA ARG A 54 0.64 -5.82 -1.47
C ARG A 54 0.19 -5.26 -2.79
N TYR A 55 0.33 -3.96 -2.98
CA TYR A 55 0.24 -3.28 -4.28
C TYR A 55 1.64 -3.08 -4.88
N ALA A 56 1.85 -3.50 -6.12
CA ALA A 56 3.14 -3.37 -6.82
C ALA A 56 3.11 -2.25 -7.88
N ILE A 57 4.07 -1.32 -7.81
CA ILE A 57 4.24 -0.22 -8.76
C ILE A 57 5.67 -0.23 -9.30
N GLY A 58 5.92 -1.07 -10.30
CA GLY A 58 7.29 -1.29 -10.82
C GLY A 58 8.22 -1.81 -9.71
N ALA A 59 9.23 -1.01 -9.34
CA ALA A 59 10.18 -1.32 -8.27
C ALA A 59 9.67 -0.98 -6.85
N LEU A 60 8.53 -0.33 -6.72
CA LEU A 60 7.94 0.04 -5.43
C LEU A 60 6.88 -0.99 -5.00
N ARG A 61 6.79 -1.25 -3.70
CA ARG A 61 5.70 -2.00 -3.08
C ARG A 61 5.01 -1.12 -2.03
N ILE A 62 3.73 -1.37 -1.84
CA ILE A 62 2.92 -0.82 -0.76
C ILE A 62 2.28 -2.01 -0.06
N VAL A 63 2.57 -2.18 1.23
CA VAL A 63 1.94 -3.19 2.08
C VAL A 63 0.84 -2.53 2.88
N TYR A 64 -0.34 -3.13 2.87
CA TYR A 64 -1.52 -2.60 3.52
C TYR A 64 -2.43 -3.70 4.04
N GLU A 65 -3.28 -3.34 5.00
CA GLU A 65 -4.35 -4.18 5.53
C GLU A 65 -5.70 -3.59 5.12
N VAL A 66 -6.71 -4.44 4.99
CA VAL A 66 -8.06 -4.03 4.61
C VAL A 66 -9.02 -4.52 5.67
N ASP A 67 -9.62 -3.60 6.40
CA ASP A 67 -10.78 -3.89 7.22
C ASP A 67 -12.05 -3.65 6.39
N THR A 68 -12.68 -4.75 5.98
CA THR A 68 -13.92 -4.72 5.20
C THR A 68 -15.14 -4.31 6.00
N LYS A 69 -15.10 -4.44 7.34
CA LYS A 69 -16.21 -4.05 8.22
C LYS A 69 -16.25 -2.55 8.40
N SER A 70 -15.12 -1.94 8.76
CA SER A 70 -15.01 -0.49 8.93
C SER A 70 -14.78 0.26 7.61
N LYS A 71 -14.52 -0.45 6.51
CA LYS A 71 -14.13 0.11 5.21
C LYS A 71 -12.86 0.96 5.32
N VAL A 72 -11.87 0.46 6.03
CA VAL A 72 -10.57 1.12 6.19
C VAL A 72 -9.48 0.32 5.47
N VAL A 73 -8.60 1.03 4.79
CA VAL A 73 -7.35 0.51 4.23
C VAL A 73 -6.21 1.17 4.99
N GLU A 74 -5.42 0.38 5.69
CA GLU A 74 -4.29 0.90 6.44
C GLU A 74 -2.98 0.56 5.73
N ILE A 75 -2.32 1.56 5.17
CA ILE A 75 -1.00 1.42 4.55
C ILE A 75 0.05 1.31 5.67
N LYS A 76 0.59 0.10 5.83
CA LYS A 76 1.60 -0.21 6.85
C LYS A 76 2.99 0.24 6.43
N ALA A 77 3.36 0.03 5.16
CA ALA A 77 4.69 0.36 4.65
C ALA A 77 4.70 0.67 3.15
N ILE A 78 5.62 1.54 2.73
CA ILE A 78 5.93 1.87 1.32
C ILE A 78 7.44 1.74 1.15
N GLY A 79 7.90 1.04 0.10
CA GLY A 79 9.34 0.76 -0.04
C GLY A 79 9.74 -0.04 -1.28
N GLY A 80 11.04 -0.21 -1.46
CA GLY A 80 11.62 -1.03 -2.52
C GLY A 80 11.40 -2.54 -2.29
N ARG A 81 11.77 -3.39 -3.27
CA ARG A 81 11.62 -4.86 -3.16
C ARG A 81 12.28 -5.43 -1.92
N GLY A 82 13.50 -4.98 -1.64
CA GLY A 82 14.35 -5.54 -0.58
C GLY A 82 14.07 -4.99 0.81
N ASP A 83 13.33 -3.87 0.91
CA ASP A 83 13.13 -3.19 2.20
C ASP A 83 11.80 -3.57 2.85
N ILE A 84 10.80 -3.98 2.06
CA ILE A 84 9.43 -4.20 2.54
C ILE A 84 9.19 -5.57 3.19
N TYR A 85 10.11 -6.52 3.00
CA TYR A 85 10.01 -7.89 3.51
C TYR A 85 11.11 -8.22 4.52
N LYS A 86 11.79 -7.20 5.06
CA LYS A 86 12.76 -7.36 6.13
C LYS A 86 12.13 -7.08 7.49
#